data_AF-A0A7Y3U2Y0-F1
#
_entry.id   AF-A0A7Y3U2Y0-F1
#
_cell.length_a   1.000
_cell.length_b   1.000
_cell.length_c   1.000
_cell.angle_alpha   90.00
_cell.angle_beta   90.00
_cell.angle_gamma   90.00
#
_symmetry.space_group_name_H-M   'P 1'
#
loop_
_entity.id
_entity.type
_entity.pdbx_description
1 polymer ?
#
loop_
_entity_poly.entity_id
_entity_poly.type
_entity_poly.pdbx_seq_one_letter_code
_entity_poly.pdbx_strand_id
1 'polypeptide(L)' 'MEYWLIFPDEKIIEILTLENGEYLEFYKSKREGMVKSKILKGLEIDSKDVFD' A
#
# COMPACT_ATOMS: atom_id res chain seq x y z
N MET A 1 7.11 -11.32 0.74
CA MET A 1 6.47 -10.87 -0.51
C MET A 1 5.43 -9.81 -0.18
N GLU A 2 5.15 -8.88 -1.08
CA GLU A 2 4.25 -7.74 -0.81
C GLU A 2 3.25 -7.60 -1.95
N TYR A 3 2.00 -7.29 -1.61
CA TYR A 3 0.89 -7.08 -2.53
C TYR A 3 0.24 -5.75 -2.26
N TRP A 4 -0.01 -5.01 -3.33
CA TRP A 4 -0.66 -3.71 -3.28
C TRP A 4 -2.03 -3.83 -3.92
N LEU A 5 -3.06 -3.56 -3.15
CA LEU A 5 -4.44 -3.50 -3.59
C LEU A 5 -4.84 -2.03 -3.69
N ILE A 6 -5.26 -1.63 -4.88
CA ILE A 6 -5.69 -0.27 -5.17
C ILE A 6 -7.19 -0.33 -5.45
N PHE A 7 -7.96 0.45 -4.69
CA PHE A 7 -9.39 0.63 -4.87
C PHE A 7 -9.63 2.08 -5.33
N PRO A 8 -9.71 2.32 -6.66
CA PRO A 8 -9.70 3.67 -7.21
C PRO A 8 -10.94 4.49 -6.82
N ASP A 9 -12.12 3.87 -6.84
CA ASP A 9 -13.39 4.56 -6.55
C ASP A 9 -13.45 5.06 -5.11
N GLU A 10 -12.89 4.29 -4.16
CA GLU A 10 -12.81 4.64 -2.75
C GLU A 10 -11.55 5.44 -2.39
N LYS A 11 -10.61 5.61 -3.33
CA LYS A 11 -9.27 6.17 -3.11
C LYS A 11 -8.55 5.50 -1.93
N ILE A 12 -8.47 4.16 -1.96
CA ILE A 12 -7.82 3.34 -0.92
C ILE A 12 -6.62 2.60 -1.50
N ILE A 13 -5.50 2.65 -0.77
CA ILE A 13 -4.34 1.79 -0.99
C ILE A 13 -4.19 0.88 0.23
N GLU A 14 -4.18 -0.42 0.00
CA GLU A 14 -3.93 -1.44 1.02
C GLU A 14 -2.72 -2.28 0.62
N ILE A 15 -1.78 -2.43 1.56
CA ILE A 15 -0.58 -3.23 1.37
C ILE A 15 -0.65 -4.44 2.28
N LEU A 16 -0.50 -5.61 1.69
CA LEU A 16 -0.41 -6.88 2.38
C LEU A 16 1.02 -7.42 2.28
N THR A 17 1.56 -7.91 3.39
CA THR A 17 2.87 -8.57 3.42
C THR A 17 2.73 -10.03 3.81
N LEU A 18 3.36 -10.92 3.04
CA LEU A 18 3.43 -12.35 3.35
C LEU A 18 4.47 -12.57 4.45
N GLU A 19 3.99 -12.97 5.63
CA GLU A 19 4.80 -13.32 6.78
C GLU A 19 4.39 -14.71 7.28
N ASN A 20 5.37 -15.62 7.44
CA ASN A 20 5.14 -16.99 7.92
C ASN A 20 4.06 -17.80 7.16
N GLY A 21 3.82 -17.47 5.89
CA GLY A 21 2.82 -18.15 5.05
C GLY A 21 1.44 -17.49 5.03
N GLU A 22 1.23 -16.40 5.77
CA GLU A 22 -0.03 -15.66 5.81
C GLU A 22 0.14 -14.20 5.34
N TYR A 23 -0.85 -13.66 4.64
CA TYR A 23 -0.87 -12.24 4.28
C TYR A 23 -1.42 -11.42 5.44
N LEU A 24 -0.62 -10.47 5.91
CA LEU A 24 -0.99 -9.54 6.98
C LEU A 24 -1.14 -8.12 6.41
N GLU A 25 -2.15 -7.36 6.86
CA GLU A 25 -2.29 -5.94 6.52
C GLU A 25 -1.09 -5.18 7.11
N PHE A 26 -0.26 -4.64 6.22
CA PHE A 26 0.90 -3.83 6.57
C PHE A 26 0.53 -2.35 6.67
N TYR A 27 -0.32 -1.89 5.75
CA TYR A 27 -0.69 -0.49 5.68
C TYR A 27 -2.02 -0.32 4.94
N LYS A 28 -2.84 0.61 5.42
CA LYS A 28 -4.10 1.02 4.80
C LYS A 28 -4.22 2.54 4.84
N SER A 29 -4.23 3.20 3.68
CA SER A 29 -4.50 4.65 3.59
C SER A 29 -5.80 4.93 2.88
N LYS A 30 -6.52 5.92 3.41
CA LYS A 30 -7.68 6.53 2.78
C LYS A 30 -7.32 7.95 2.35
N ARG A 31 -7.51 8.24 1.06
CA ARG A 31 -7.39 9.54 0.39
C ARG A 31 -6.00 10.19 0.30
N GLU A 32 -5.24 10.34 1.38
CA GLU A 32 -4.00 11.13 1.36
C GLU A 32 -2.93 10.58 2.31
N GLY A 33 -1.67 10.66 1.88
CA GLY A 33 -0.50 10.24 2.65
C GLY A 33 0.55 9.52 1.82
N MET A 34 1.76 9.44 2.39
CA MET A 34 2.89 8.70 1.85
C MET A 34 2.79 7.22 2.21
N VAL A 35 2.75 6.39 1.19
CA VAL A 35 2.74 4.93 1.30
C VAL A 35 4.15 4.41 1.05
N LYS A 36 4.65 3.55 1.94
CA LYS A 36 6.02 3.01 1.84
C LYS A 36 6.00 1.50 1.66
N SER A 37 6.87 0.98 0.81
CA SER A 37 7.08 -0.47 0.73
C SER A 37 7.85 -0.97 1.95
N LYS A 38 7.45 -2.14 2.47
CA LYS A 38 8.20 -2.84 3.52
C LYS A 38 9.40 -3.59 2.93
N ILE A 39 9.26 -4.11 1.71
CA ILE A 39 10.26 -4.97 1.06
C ILE A 39 11.22 -4.16 0.20
N LEU A 40 10.72 -3.21 -0.59
CA LEU A 40 11.53 -2.36 -1.46
C LEU A 40 11.94 -1.10 -0.70
N LYS A 41 13.10 -1.19 -0.01
CA LYS A 41 13.64 -0.05 0.74
C LYS A 41 13.81 1.17 -0.16
N GLY A 42 13.25 2.30 0.26
CA GLY A 42 13.32 3.57 -0.45
C GLY A 42 12.19 3.82 -1.44
N LEU A 43 11.31 2.83 -1.69
CA LEU A 43 10.08 3.06 -2.45
C LEU A 43 9.04 3.73 -1.54
N GLU A 44 8.74 4.99 -1.86
CA GLU A 44 7.68 5.78 -1.26
C GLU A 44 6.81 6.36 -2.37
N ILE A 45 5.50 6.30 -2.19
CA ILE A 45 4.50 6.76 -3.17
C ILE A 45 3.55 7.70 -2.46
N ASP A 46 3.33 8.90 -3.00
CA ASP A 46 2.22 9.74 -2.56
C ASP A 46 0.93 9.18 -3.15
N SER A 47 -0.06 8.91 -2.30
CA SER A 47 -1.37 8.44 -2.74
C SER A 47 -2.05 9.40 -3.74
N LYS A 48 -1.68 10.68 -3.75
CA LYS A 48 -2.15 11.65 -4.77
C LYS A 48 -1.71 11.28 -6.18
N ASP A 49 -0.45 10.86 -6.35
CA ASP A 49 0.11 10.47 -7.66
C ASP A 49 -0.57 9.23 -8.26
N VAL A 50 -1.33 8.48 -7.45
CA VAL A 50 -2.07 7.28 -7.86
C VAL A 50 -3.52 7.61 -8.23
N PHE A 51 -4.13 8.61 -7.59
CA PHE A 51 -5.57 8.88 -7.67
C PHE A 51 -5.96 10.18 -8.38
N ASP A 52 -5.00 11.05 -8.69
CA ASP A 52 -5.20 12.32 -9.42
C ASP A 52 -4.50 12.28 -10.78
#